data_AF-A0A845QB03-F1
#
_entry.id   AF-A0A845QB03-F1
#
_cell.length_a   1.000
_cell.length_b   1.000
_cell.length_c   1.000
_cell.angle_alpha   90.00
_cell.angle_beta   90.00
_cell.angle_gamma   90.00
#
_symmetry.space_group_name_H-M   'P 1'
#
loop_
_entity.id
_entity.type
_entity.pdbx_description
1 polymer ?
#
loop_
_entity_poly.entity_id
_entity_poly.type
_entity_poly.pdbx_seq_one_letter_code
_entity_poly.pdbx_strand_id
1 'polypeptide(L)'
;MWKKEIAMAAGRIGSIAFIAGGWILFGVRIVLELIGYATIPEDTEVARTRIEALLTWLSGVPSWLVFGFVLIPTIVLIYVSWPKNNRTEIAPRRSHVAPSEGPVVTPQSETYSPAHETLMRFTTRHLLPTCNLLFRLQEAAIRSLCTNGIISNAAVEGAKPRGFTEHVSRLSGLANSPPDFIPFKDMASCVEMIEKNYGGIPRQIQLILQQSAVSVEEFLKKNSDLYKTWQSHHHDMVFAYESIKCDPNMGQLFRPVRPARWQLDHIPLS
;
A
#
# COMPACT_ATOMS: atom_id res chain seq x y z
N MET A 1 -10.28 30.95 8.24
CA MET A 1 -11.03 29.69 8.07
C MET A 1 -11.96 29.75 6.86
N TRP A 2 -12.86 30.73 6.80
CA TRP A 2 -13.87 30.90 5.75
C TRP A 2 -13.40 30.87 4.29
N LYS A 3 -12.25 31.47 3.96
CA LYS A 3 -11.70 31.47 2.58
C LYS A 3 -11.38 30.06 2.06
N LYS A 4 -11.00 29.12 2.94
CA LYS A 4 -10.67 27.73 2.55
C LYS A 4 -11.92 26.90 2.30
N GLU A 5 -12.98 27.13 3.06
CA GLU A 5 -14.27 26.45 2.88
C GLU A 5 -14.97 26.90 1.59
N ILE A 6 -14.92 28.21 1.30
CA ILE A 6 -15.45 28.76 0.05
C ILE A 6 -14.69 28.22 -1.16
N ALA A 7 -13.35 28.12 -1.09
CA ALA A 7 -12.55 27.56 -2.18
C ALA A 7 -12.85 26.07 -2.45
N MET A 8 -13.06 25.28 -1.38
CA MET A 8 -13.46 23.87 -1.53
C MET A 8 -14.89 23.71 -2.08
N ALA A 9 -15.83 24.54 -1.65
CA ALA A 9 -17.19 24.54 -2.18
C ALA A 9 -17.23 24.93 -3.66
N ALA A 10 -16.47 25.96 -4.05
CA ALA A 10 -16.35 26.39 -5.44
C ALA A 10 -15.75 25.30 -6.34
N GLY A 11 -14.73 24.57 -5.87
CA GLY A 11 -14.15 23.45 -6.61
C GLY A 11 -15.14 22.29 -6.84
N ARG A 12 -15.97 21.99 -5.84
CA ARG A 12 -17.02 20.96 -5.95
C ARG A 12 -18.10 21.38 -6.94
N ILE A 13 -18.61 22.61 -6.82
CA ILE A 13 -19.62 23.15 -7.74
C ILE A 13 -19.09 23.22 -9.17
N GLY A 14 -17.83 23.64 -9.35
CA GLY A 14 -17.18 23.67 -10.67
C GLY A 14 -17.08 22.29 -11.31
N SER A 15 -16.72 21.26 -10.53
CA SER A 15 -16.64 19.88 -11.05
C SER A 15 -18.01 19.34 -11.49
N ILE A 16 -19.06 19.61 -10.71
CA ILE A 16 -20.44 19.21 -11.04
C ILE A 16 -20.93 19.95 -12.28
N ALA A 17 -20.70 21.26 -12.37
CA ALA A 17 -21.08 22.07 -13.52
C ALA A 17 -20.36 21.64 -14.80
N PHE A 18 -19.09 21.27 -14.72
CA PHE A 18 -18.33 20.80 -15.88
C PHE A 18 -18.84 19.43 -16.38
N ILE A 19 -19.12 18.50 -15.48
CA ILE A 19 -19.65 17.17 -15.83
C ILE A 19 -21.08 17.29 -16.38
N ALA A 20 -21.96 18.01 -15.68
CA ALA A 20 -23.34 18.21 -16.12
C ALA A 20 -23.41 18.99 -17.44
N GLY A 21 -22.60 20.03 -17.59
CA GLY A 21 -22.50 20.82 -18.82
C GLY A 21 -21.99 19.98 -20.00
N GLY A 22 -21.00 19.10 -19.77
CA GLY A 22 -20.53 18.15 -20.77
C GLY A 22 -21.62 17.21 -21.25
N TRP A 23 -22.43 16.66 -20.33
CA TRP A 23 -23.57 15.80 -20.67
C TRP A 23 -24.68 16.53 -21.41
N ILE A 24 -24.98 17.78 -21.04
CA ILE A 24 -25.98 18.60 -21.72
C ILE A 24 -25.52 18.93 -23.15
N LEU A 25 -24.27 19.37 -23.34
CA LEU A 25 -23.75 19.69 -24.68
C LEU A 25 -23.67 18.44 -25.57
N PHE A 26 -23.28 17.30 -25.00
CA PHE A 26 -23.25 16.01 -25.71
C PHE A 26 -24.67 15.57 -26.09
N GLY A 27 -25.63 15.63 -25.16
CA GLY A 27 -27.03 15.29 -25.39
C GLY A 27 -27.69 16.21 -26.41
N VAL A 28 -27.49 17.53 -26.30
CA VAL A 28 -28.00 18.52 -27.27
C VAL A 28 -27.43 18.28 -28.65
N ARG A 29 -26.14 17.95 -28.78
CA ARG A 29 -25.55 17.61 -30.08
C ARG A 29 -26.17 16.36 -30.68
N ILE A 30 -26.33 15.29 -29.89
CA ILE A 30 -27.00 14.07 -30.35
C ILE A 30 -28.44 14.37 -30.81
N VAL A 31 -29.19 15.15 -30.02
CA VAL A 31 -30.58 15.49 -30.34
C VAL A 31 -30.68 16.40 -31.57
N LEU A 32 -29.78 17.38 -31.73
CA LEU A 32 -29.75 18.25 -32.91
C LEU A 32 -29.36 17.49 -34.17
N GLU A 33 -28.40 16.55 -34.07
CA GLU A 33 -28.10 15.63 -35.16
C GLU A 33 -29.34 14.78 -35.47
N LEU A 34 -30.01 14.20 -34.46
CA LEU A 34 -31.22 13.38 -34.64
C LEU A 34 -32.39 14.16 -35.28
N ILE A 35 -32.65 15.41 -34.83
CA ILE A 35 -33.73 16.26 -35.32
C ILE A 35 -33.43 16.74 -36.74
N GLY A 36 -32.19 17.14 -37.04
CA GLY A 36 -31.79 17.55 -38.38
C GLY A 36 -31.97 16.44 -39.43
N TYR A 37 -31.91 15.18 -39.01
CA TYR A 37 -32.17 14.03 -39.88
C TYR A 37 -33.66 13.62 -39.94
N ALA A 38 -34.45 13.89 -38.89
CA ALA A 38 -35.88 13.58 -38.86
C ALA A 38 -36.75 14.49 -39.74
N THR A 39 -36.20 15.62 -40.21
CA THR A 39 -36.93 16.57 -41.08
C THR A 39 -36.81 16.27 -42.58
N ILE A 40 -36.14 15.18 -42.99
CA ILE A 40 -36.07 14.75 -44.40
C ILE A 40 -37.02 13.54 -44.58
N PRO A 41 -38.19 13.71 -45.22
CA PRO A 41 -39.27 12.72 -45.17
C PRO A 41 -39.08 11.46 -46.05
N GLU A 42 -38.02 11.36 -46.85
CA GLU A 42 -37.91 10.31 -47.87
C GLU A 42 -36.96 9.14 -47.57
N ASP A 43 -36.37 9.02 -46.38
CA ASP A 43 -35.29 8.04 -46.23
C ASP A 43 -35.21 7.35 -44.85
N THR A 44 -36.24 6.56 -44.55
CA THR A 44 -36.28 5.68 -43.38
C THR A 44 -35.16 4.61 -43.42
N GLU A 45 -34.70 4.21 -44.61
CA GLU A 45 -33.58 3.28 -44.78
C GLU A 45 -32.23 3.94 -44.43
N VAL A 46 -32.04 5.22 -44.76
CA VAL A 46 -30.84 5.98 -44.36
C VAL A 46 -30.83 6.24 -42.85
N ALA A 47 -31.99 6.47 -42.24
CA ALA A 47 -32.09 6.59 -40.78
C ALA A 47 -31.67 5.27 -40.09
N ARG A 48 -32.12 4.12 -40.61
CA ARG A 48 -31.80 2.80 -40.05
C ARG A 48 -30.31 2.45 -40.15
N THR A 49 -29.72 2.58 -41.33
CA THR A 49 -28.28 2.28 -41.55
C THR A 49 -27.38 3.17 -40.70
N ARG A 50 -27.81 4.40 -40.39
CA ARG A 50 -27.04 5.31 -39.53
C ARG A 50 -27.26 5.08 -38.03
N ILE A 51 -28.43 4.60 -37.60
CA ILE A 51 -28.63 4.09 -36.23
C ILE A 51 -27.72 2.86 -36.01
N GLU A 52 -27.62 1.97 -36.99
CA GLU A 52 -26.71 0.83 -36.94
C GLU A 52 -25.24 1.29 -36.88
N ALA A 53 -24.86 2.32 -37.64
CA ALA A 53 -23.53 2.93 -37.54
C ALA A 53 -23.26 3.59 -36.17
N LEU A 54 -24.25 4.26 -35.59
CA LEU A 54 -24.16 4.85 -34.25
C LEU A 54 -24.00 3.75 -33.18
N LEU A 55 -24.79 2.68 -33.24
CA LEU A 55 -24.70 1.54 -32.33
C LEU A 55 -23.38 0.77 -32.51
N THR A 56 -22.87 0.68 -33.73
CA THR A 56 -21.56 0.09 -34.04
C THR A 56 -20.44 0.96 -33.50
N TRP A 57 -20.56 2.28 -33.63
CA TRP A 57 -19.62 3.20 -33.00
C TRP A 57 -19.69 3.10 -31.47
N LEU A 58 -20.90 3.07 -30.88
CA LEU A 58 -21.11 2.96 -29.44
C LEU A 58 -20.58 1.65 -28.87
N SER A 59 -20.71 0.55 -29.60
CA SER A 59 -20.14 -0.76 -29.23
C SER A 59 -18.64 -0.85 -29.51
N GLY A 60 -18.13 -0.04 -30.45
CA GLY A 60 -16.71 0.14 -30.73
C GLY A 60 -15.99 1.09 -29.77
N VAL A 61 -16.72 1.94 -29.04
CA VAL A 61 -16.15 2.71 -27.92
C VAL A 61 -15.71 1.70 -26.88
N PRO A 62 -14.40 1.56 -26.63
CA PRO A 62 -13.94 0.58 -25.67
C PRO A 62 -14.58 0.86 -24.32
N SER A 63 -15.19 -0.16 -23.71
CA SER A 63 -15.89 -0.02 -22.43
C SER A 63 -15.02 0.64 -21.35
N TRP A 64 -13.70 0.48 -21.43
CA TRP A 64 -12.73 1.16 -20.56
C TRP A 64 -12.77 2.68 -20.63
N LEU A 65 -13.19 3.31 -21.74
CA LEU A 65 -13.39 4.77 -21.79
C LEU A 65 -14.56 5.19 -20.90
N VAL A 66 -15.69 4.48 -20.97
CA VAL A 66 -16.83 4.74 -20.07
C VAL A 66 -16.42 4.53 -18.61
N PHE A 67 -15.67 3.47 -18.31
CA PHE A 67 -15.11 3.26 -16.98
C PHE A 67 -14.12 4.35 -16.60
N GLY A 68 -13.24 4.80 -17.49
CA GLY A 68 -12.27 5.88 -17.25
C GLY A 68 -12.95 7.21 -16.91
N PHE A 69 -14.03 7.54 -17.63
CA PHE A 69 -14.83 8.74 -17.37
C PHE A 69 -15.58 8.70 -16.04
N VAL A 70 -15.95 7.52 -15.52
CA VAL A 70 -16.53 7.36 -14.18
C VAL A 70 -15.45 7.29 -13.10
N LEU A 71 -14.32 6.64 -13.40
CA LEU A 71 -13.23 6.39 -12.46
C LEU A 71 -12.50 7.69 -12.08
N ILE A 72 -12.21 8.56 -13.04
CA ILE A 72 -11.49 9.83 -12.79
C ILE A 72 -12.23 10.71 -11.76
N PRO A 73 -13.52 11.07 -11.94
CA PRO A 73 -14.24 11.88 -10.94
C PRO A 73 -14.41 11.13 -9.61
N THR A 74 -14.52 9.80 -9.63
CA THR A 74 -14.58 9.00 -8.40
C THR A 74 -13.26 9.09 -7.61
N ILE A 75 -12.11 8.98 -8.27
CA ILE A 75 -10.79 9.15 -7.65
C ILE A 75 -10.62 10.57 -7.12
N VAL A 76 -11.06 11.58 -7.87
CA VAL A 76 -11.02 12.98 -7.43
C VAL A 76 -11.90 13.20 -6.20
N LEU A 77 -13.11 12.63 -6.17
CA LEU A 77 -14.00 12.70 -5.01
C LEU A 77 -13.40 11.99 -3.79
N ILE A 78 -12.78 10.82 -3.96
CA ILE A 78 -12.08 10.11 -2.89
C ILE A 78 -10.91 10.96 -2.37
N TYR A 79 -10.10 11.56 -3.26
CA TYR A 79 -8.97 12.40 -2.88
C TYR A 79 -9.40 13.66 -2.11
N VAL A 80 -10.45 14.34 -2.57
CA VAL A 80 -10.98 15.55 -1.93
C VAL A 80 -11.72 15.23 -0.62
N SER A 81 -12.32 14.05 -0.52
CA SER A 81 -13.04 13.60 0.68
C SER A 81 -12.14 12.91 1.70
N TRP A 82 -10.89 12.61 1.34
CA TRP A 82 -9.94 11.99 2.26
C TRP A 82 -9.66 12.99 3.39
N PRO A 83 -9.93 12.63 4.67
CA PRO A 83 -9.60 13.50 5.78
C PRO A 83 -8.08 13.66 5.78
N LYS A 84 -7.61 14.85 5.42
CA LYS A 84 -6.23 15.24 5.67
C LYS A 84 -6.10 15.19 7.19
N ASN A 85 -5.42 14.15 7.69
CA ASN A 85 -4.96 14.09 9.06
C ASN A 85 -4.11 15.36 9.25
N ASN A 86 -4.76 16.41 9.74
CA ASN A 86 -4.08 17.57 10.28
C ASN A 86 -3.30 16.99 11.45
N ARG A 87 -2.03 16.65 11.20
CA ARG A 87 -1.03 16.46 12.25
C ARG A 87 -1.23 17.63 13.19
N THR A 88 -1.82 17.34 14.34
CA THR A 88 -1.85 18.25 15.46
C THR A 88 -0.39 18.57 15.73
N GLU A 89 0.05 19.77 15.34
CA GLU A 89 1.32 20.31 15.78
C GLU A 89 1.27 20.27 17.31
N ILE A 90 1.95 19.28 17.89
CA ILE A 90 2.26 19.28 19.30
C ILE A 90 3.18 20.47 19.49
N ALA A 91 2.61 21.57 19.97
CA ALA A 91 3.35 22.78 20.29
C ALA A 91 4.53 22.40 21.21
N PRO A 92 5.76 22.84 20.91
CA PRO A 92 6.87 22.63 21.83
C PRO A 92 6.62 23.50 23.06
N ARG A 93 6.24 22.85 24.17
CA ARG A 93 6.17 23.48 25.48
C ARG A 93 7.60 23.85 25.89
N ARG A 94 8.02 25.07 25.57
CA ARG A 94 9.20 25.73 26.15
C ARG A 94 8.99 25.85 27.66
N SER A 95 9.44 24.86 28.42
CA SER A 95 9.77 25.05 29.82
C SER A 95 11.15 25.69 29.89
N HIS A 96 11.17 27.00 30.10
CA HIS A 96 12.34 27.73 30.59
C HIS A 96 12.66 27.18 31.98
N VAL A 97 13.71 26.36 32.08
CA VAL A 97 14.32 25.96 33.37
C VAL A 97 15.66 26.67 33.43
N ALA A 98 15.84 27.46 34.50
CA ALA A 98 17.07 28.16 34.82
C ALA A 98 18.21 27.15 35.08
N PRO A 99 19.48 27.50 34.83
CA PRO A 99 20.60 26.60 35.05
C PRO A 99 20.87 26.49 36.55
N SER A 100 20.41 25.41 37.14
CA SER A 100 20.84 24.96 38.46
C SER A 100 21.94 23.93 38.22
N GLU A 101 23.18 24.30 38.56
CA GLU A 101 24.32 23.39 38.65
C GLU A 101 24.03 22.33 39.73
N GLY A 102 23.44 21.22 39.28
CA GLY A 102 23.16 20.02 40.05
C GLY A 102 23.84 18.81 39.41
N PRO A 103 24.04 17.74 40.17
CA PRO A 103 24.97 16.66 39.86
C PRO A 103 24.63 16.00 38.52
N VAL A 104 25.68 15.54 37.81
CA VAL A 104 25.59 14.75 36.58
C VAL A 104 24.58 13.63 36.77
N VAL A 105 23.34 13.86 36.32
CA VAL A 105 22.31 12.83 36.22
C VAL A 105 22.77 11.96 35.06
N THR A 106 23.49 10.88 35.39
CA THR A 106 23.56 9.71 34.52
C THR A 106 22.14 9.43 34.02
N PRO A 107 21.91 9.34 32.70
CA PRO A 107 20.58 9.11 32.17
C PRO A 107 20.01 7.90 32.88
N GLN A 108 18.96 8.11 33.68
CA GLN A 108 18.25 7.04 34.34
C GLN A 108 17.94 6.03 33.25
N SER A 109 18.45 4.80 33.38
CA SER A 109 18.08 3.73 32.48
C SER A 109 16.57 3.61 32.60
N GLU A 110 15.83 4.12 31.61
CA GLU A 110 14.41 3.87 31.50
C GLU A 110 14.27 2.37 31.35
N THR A 111 14.04 1.68 32.48
CA THR A 111 13.88 0.24 32.49
C THR A 111 12.65 -0.04 31.65
N TYR A 112 12.88 -0.62 30.47
CA TYR A 112 11.82 -0.97 29.55
C TYR A 112 10.74 -1.77 30.27
N SER A 113 9.47 -1.49 29.98
CA SER A 113 8.41 -2.35 30.49
C SER A 113 8.61 -3.77 29.94
N PRO A 114 8.27 -4.84 30.69
CA PRO A 114 8.45 -6.20 30.22
C PRO A 114 7.79 -6.49 28.85
N ALA A 115 6.64 -5.86 28.59
CA ALA A 115 5.95 -5.94 27.31
C ALA A 115 6.75 -5.26 26.18
N HIS A 116 7.36 -4.11 26.45
CA HIS A 116 8.19 -3.39 25.48
C HIS A 116 9.46 -4.14 25.13
N GLU A 117 10.14 -4.70 26.13
CA GLU A 117 11.30 -5.55 25.91
C GLU A 117 10.94 -6.80 25.09
N THR A 118 9.80 -7.43 25.39
CA THR A 118 9.33 -8.61 24.66
C THR A 118 9.05 -8.28 23.19
N LEU A 119 8.36 -7.16 22.91
CA LEU A 119 8.09 -6.71 21.54
C LEU A 119 9.38 -6.31 20.79
N MET A 120 10.33 -5.68 21.48
CA MET A 120 11.64 -5.35 20.92
C MET A 120 12.44 -6.60 20.57
N ARG A 121 12.47 -7.61 21.45
CA ARG A 121 13.12 -8.90 21.19
C ARG A 121 12.48 -9.63 20.02
N PHE A 122 11.16 -9.63 19.92
CA PHE A 122 10.45 -10.17 18.77
C PHE A 122 10.87 -9.49 17.46
N THR A 123 10.86 -8.15 17.47
CA THR A 123 11.17 -7.35 16.29
C THR A 123 12.60 -7.62 15.80
N THR A 124 13.56 -7.63 16.71
CA THR A 124 14.99 -7.78 16.40
C THR A 124 15.39 -9.21 16.06
N ARG A 125 14.86 -10.21 16.78
CA ARG A 125 15.27 -11.62 16.60
C ARG A 125 14.48 -12.37 15.55
N HIS A 126 13.22 -11.99 15.30
CA HIS A 126 12.33 -12.74 14.44
C HIS A 126 11.85 -11.92 13.24
N LEU A 127 11.26 -10.76 13.47
CA LEU A 127 10.58 -10.00 12.40
C LEU A 127 11.57 -9.43 11.37
N LEU A 128 12.56 -8.65 11.82
CA LEU A 128 13.51 -7.98 10.92
C LEU A 128 14.35 -8.98 10.10
N PRO A 129 14.92 -10.06 10.69
CA PRO A 129 15.62 -11.07 9.93
C PRO A 129 14.74 -11.74 8.87
N THR A 130 13.48 -12.06 9.21
CA THR A 130 12.52 -12.68 8.27
C THR A 130 12.19 -11.74 7.11
N CYS A 131 11.96 -10.45 7.39
CA CYS A 131 11.70 -9.45 6.36
C CYS A 131 12.90 -9.26 5.42
N ASN A 132 14.12 -9.25 5.97
CA ASN A 132 15.34 -9.14 5.17
C ASN A 132 15.52 -10.35 4.25
N LEU A 133 15.32 -11.57 4.76
CA LEU A 133 15.37 -12.79 3.94
C LEU A 133 14.32 -12.78 2.83
N LEU A 134 13.12 -12.27 3.11
CA LEU A 134 12.06 -12.11 2.11
C LEU A 134 12.43 -11.11 1.02
N PHE A 135 13.03 -9.97 1.36
CA PHE A 135 13.54 -9.02 0.37
C PHE A 135 14.67 -9.63 -0.48
N ARG A 136 15.56 -10.41 0.12
CA ARG A 136 16.62 -11.13 -0.62
C ARG A 136 16.04 -12.16 -1.58
N LEU A 137 14.95 -12.84 -1.22
CA LEU A 137 14.24 -13.75 -2.13
C LEU A 137 13.62 -12.98 -3.31
N GLN A 138 12.99 -11.83 -3.05
CA GLN A 138 12.45 -10.96 -4.10
C GLN A 138 13.56 -10.46 -5.04
N GLU A 139 14.68 -10.04 -4.48
CA GLU A 139 15.86 -9.62 -5.24
C GLU A 139 16.42 -10.75 -6.10
N ALA A 140 16.53 -11.96 -5.55
CA ALA A 140 16.96 -13.14 -6.30
C ALA A 140 16.01 -13.46 -7.47
N ALA A 141 14.69 -13.35 -7.26
CA ALA A 141 13.70 -13.57 -8.30
C ALA A 141 13.83 -12.53 -9.44
N ILE A 142 13.95 -11.25 -9.10
CA ILE A 142 14.13 -10.17 -10.09
C ILE A 142 15.46 -10.33 -10.84
N ARG A 143 16.54 -10.67 -10.14
CA ARG A 143 17.84 -10.90 -10.78
C ARG A 143 17.88 -12.13 -11.68
N SER A 144 17.00 -13.11 -11.45
CA SER A 144 16.87 -14.25 -12.36
C SER A 144 16.24 -13.87 -13.71
N LEU A 145 15.46 -12.78 -13.75
CA LEU A 145 14.82 -12.24 -14.96
C LEU A 145 15.71 -11.30 -15.76
N CYS A 146 16.61 -10.59 -15.08
CA CYS A 146 17.38 -9.50 -15.67
C CYS A 146 18.87 -9.84 -15.72
N THR A 147 19.42 -10.03 -16.91
CA THR A 147 20.88 -10.22 -17.11
C THR A 147 21.67 -8.92 -16.92
N ASN A 148 21.03 -7.77 -17.15
CA ASN A 148 21.64 -6.46 -16.95
C ASN A 148 21.52 -6.00 -15.49
N GLY A 149 22.65 -5.79 -14.83
CA GLY A 149 22.72 -5.37 -13.43
C GLY A 149 22.07 -4.01 -13.13
N ILE A 150 22.08 -3.07 -14.08
CA ILE A 150 21.47 -1.74 -13.88
C ILE A 150 19.94 -1.86 -13.86
N ILE A 151 19.39 -2.59 -14.83
CA ILE A 151 17.94 -2.82 -14.94
C ILE A 151 17.46 -3.63 -13.73
N SER A 152 18.21 -4.65 -13.31
CA SER A 152 17.84 -5.45 -12.14
C SER A 152 17.84 -4.62 -10.87
N ASN A 153 18.83 -3.76 -10.64
CA ASN A 153 18.86 -2.87 -9.47
C ASN A 153 17.69 -1.88 -9.46
N ALA A 154 17.37 -1.27 -10.60
CA ALA A 154 16.20 -0.38 -10.70
C ALA A 154 14.88 -1.13 -10.44
N ALA A 155 14.75 -2.36 -10.96
CA ALA A 155 13.58 -3.21 -10.72
C ALA A 155 13.48 -3.65 -9.25
N VAL A 156 14.58 -3.98 -8.60
CA VAL A 156 14.63 -4.33 -7.17
C VAL A 156 14.15 -3.17 -6.31
N GLU A 157 14.62 -1.94 -6.56
CA GLU A 157 14.13 -0.77 -5.84
C GLU A 157 12.66 -0.47 -6.14
N GLY A 158 12.23 -0.62 -7.39
CA GLY A 158 10.84 -0.41 -7.81
C GLY A 158 9.85 -1.43 -7.24
N ALA A 159 10.30 -2.65 -6.95
CA ALA A 159 9.47 -3.75 -6.45
C ALA A 159 9.22 -3.70 -4.93
N LYS A 160 9.96 -2.86 -4.19
CA LYS A 160 9.78 -2.71 -2.74
C LYS A 160 8.44 -2.03 -2.43
N PRO A 161 7.52 -2.68 -1.68
CA PRO A 161 6.25 -2.06 -1.33
C PRO A 161 6.49 -0.93 -0.32
N ARG A 162 6.30 0.32 -0.75
CA ARG A 162 6.61 1.53 0.04
C ARG A 162 6.11 1.47 1.48
N GLY A 163 4.84 1.10 1.69
CA GLY A 163 4.26 1.01 3.03
C GLY A 163 4.95 -0.05 3.91
N PHE A 164 5.28 -1.21 3.35
CA PHE A 164 5.98 -2.26 4.08
C PHE A 164 7.42 -1.84 4.41
N THR A 165 8.16 -1.34 3.42
CA THR A 165 9.57 -0.94 3.57
C THR A 165 9.74 0.23 4.53
N GLU A 166 8.81 1.20 4.55
CA GLU A 166 8.83 2.32 5.50
C GLU A 166 8.71 1.84 6.95
N HIS A 167 7.83 0.89 7.24
CA HIS A 167 7.69 0.39 8.61
C HIS A 167 8.85 -0.50 9.03
N VAL A 168 9.43 -1.28 8.11
CA VAL A 168 10.65 -2.05 8.38
C VAL A 168 11.84 -1.11 8.66
N SER A 169 12.01 -0.03 7.89
CA SER A 169 13.10 0.93 8.10
C SER A 169 12.93 1.72 9.39
N ARG A 170 11.71 2.02 9.82
CA ARG A 170 11.48 2.62 11.15
C ARG A 170 11.91 1.73 12.30
N LEU A 171 11.84 0.41 12.13
CA LEU A 171 12.24 -0.57 13.13
C LEU A 171 13.73 -0.95 13.04
N SER A 172 14.42 -0.63 11.95
CA SER A 172 15.82 -1.07 11.75
C SER A 172 16.79 -0.49 12.78
N GLY A 173 16.47 0.66 13.38
CA GLY A 173 17.23 1.26 14.47
C GLY A 173 17.35 0.38 15.72
N LEU A 174 16.41 -0.55 15.92
CA LEU A 174 16.44 -1.52 17.03
C LEU A 174 17.55 -2.56 16.89
N ALA A 175 18.11 -2.74 15.70
CA ALA A 175 19.21 -3.67 15.46
C ALA A 175 20.59 -3.04 15.76
N ASN A 176 20.65 -1.74 16.04
CA ASN A 176 21.89 -1.04 16.37
C ASN A 176 22.36 -1.37 17.79
N SER A 177 23.64 -1.06 18.07
CA SER A 177 24.20 -1.11 19.42
C SER A 177 24.74 0.28 19.79
N PRO A 178 24.11 1.00 20.74
CA PRO A 178 22.87 0.66 21.45
C PRO A 178 21.62 0.68 20.54
N PRO A 179 20.55 -0.04 20.91
CA PRO A 179 19.29 0.00 20.15
C PRO A 179 18.62 1.36 20.29
N ASP A 180 18.07 1.89 19.20
CA ASP A 180 17.31 3.14 19.22
C ASP A 180 16.05 3.00 20.09
N PHE A 181 15.76 4.03 20.89
CA PHE A 181 14.52 4.04 21.66
C PHE A 181 13.32 4.29 20.74
N ILE A 182 12.44 3.29 20.60
CA ILE A 182 11.17 3.41 19.90
C ILE A 182 10.03 3.20 20.91
N PRO A 183 9.11 4.16 21.10
CA PRO A 183 7.98 3.99 22.00
C PRO A 183 7.17 2.73 21.68
N PHE A 184 6.70 2.03 22.72
CA PHE A 184 5.94 0.78 22.57
C PHE A 184 4.78 0.88 21.56
N LYS A 185 3.99 1.94 21.63
CA LYS A 185 2.85 2.17 20.72
C LYS A 185 3.29 2.29 19.26
N ASP A 186 4.43 2.94 19.01
CA ASP A 186 4.95 3.14 17.66
C ASP A 186 5.50 1.83 17.09
N MET A 187 6.19 1.04 17.91
CA MET A 187 6.68 -0.29 17.52
C MET A 187 5.52 -1.23 17.23
N ALA A 188 4.50 -1.28 18.09
CA ALA A 188 3.30 -2.09 17.86
C ALA A 188 2.58 -1.70 16.57
N SER A 189 2.44 -0.39 16.31
CA SER A 189 1.84 0.11 15.06
C SER A 189 2.67 -0.28 13.83
N CYS A 190 4.00 -0.25 13.90
CA CYS A 190 4.84 -0.71 12.80
C CYS A 190 4.67 -2.21 12.55
N VAL A 191 4.66 -3.04 13.61
CA VAL A 191 4.43 -4.48 13.49
C VAL A 191 3.08 -4.79 12.85
N GLU A 192 2.00 -4.13 13.29
CA GLU A 192 0.66 -4.27 12.70
C GLU A 192 0.64 -3.92 11.20
N MET A 193 1.29 -2.82 10.83
CA MET A 193 1.36 -2.40 9.43
C MET A 193 2.21 -3.34 8.57
N ILE A 194 3.27 -3.92 9.13
CA ILE A 194 4.07 -4.96 8.46
C ILE A 194 3.20 -6.20 8.26
N GLU A 195 2.49 -6.68 9.30
CA GLU A 195 1.58 -7.83 9.20
C GLU A 195 0.55 -7.63 8.08
N LYS A 196 -0.09 -6.45 8.04
CA LYS A 196 -1.12 -6.12 7.06
C LYS A 196 -0.62 -6.20 5.61
N ASN A 197 0.65 -5.89 5.37
CA ASN A 197 1.25 -5.83 4.04
C ASN A 197 2.12 -7.04 3.70
N TYR A 198 2.45 -7.90 4.68
CA TYR A 198 3.40 -9.00 4.50
C TYR A 198 3.01 -9.94 3.37
N GLY A 199 1.76 -10.42 3.34
CA GLY A 199 1.28 -11.35 2.31
C GLY A 199 1.37 -10.83 0.87
N GLY A 200 1.53 -9.51 0.68
CA GLY A 200 1.72 -8.91 -0.63
C GLY A 200 3.07 -9.28 -1.28
N ILE A 201 4.14 -9.40 -0.50
CA ILE A 201 5.49 -9.64 -1.05
C ILE A 201 5.65 -11.07 -1.55
N PRO A 202 5.33 -12.13 -0.78
CA PRO A 202 5.41 -13.50 -1.28
C PRO A 202 4.56 -13.71 -2.55
N ARG A 203 3.38 -13.08 -2.62
CA ARG A 203 2.54 -13.09 -3.83
C ARG A 203 3.21 -12.37 -5.01
N GLN A 204 3.88 -11.24 -4.79
CA GLN A 204 4.66 -10.57 -5.84
C GLN A 204 5.79 -11.47 -6.34
N ILE A 205 6.52 -12.15 -5.45
CA ILE A 205 7.59 -13.09 -5.84
C ILE A 205 7.02 -14.20 -6.73
N GLN A 206 5.90 -14.79 -6.34
CA GLN A 206 5.22 -15.82 -7.14
C GLN A 206 4.85 -15.30 -8.54
N LEU A 207 4.25 -14.10 -8.63
CA LEU A 207 3.89 -13.49 -9.92
C LEU A 207 5.12 -13.21 -10.79
N ILE A 208 6.21 -12.73 -10.20
CA ILE A 208 7.49 -12.50 -10.88
C ILE A 208 8.03 -13.82 -11.47
N LEU A 209 8.00 -14.90 -10.71
CA LEU A 209 8.46 -16.22 -11.17
C LEU A 209 7.54 -16.80 -12.24
N GLN A 210 6.21 -16.65 -12.12
CA GLN A 210 5.24 -17.10 -13.12
C GLN A 210 5.37 -16.37 -14.47
N GLN A 211 5.78 -15.10 -14.43
CA GLN A 211 6.04 -14.31 -15.64
C GLN A 211 7.45 -14.55 -16.22
N SER A 212 8.30 -15.29 -15.50
CA SER A 212 9.65 -15.59 -15.93
C SER A 212 9.71 -16.79 -16.88
N ALA A 213 10.72 -16.80 -17.75
CA ALA A 213 11.05 -17.99 -18.53
C ALA A 213 11.70 -19.09 -17.68
N VAL A 214 12.05 -18.79 -16.42
CA VAL A 214 12.67 -19.73 -15.48
C VAL A 214 11.56 -20.47 -14.76
N SER A 215 11.61 -21.80 -14.72
CA SER A 215 10.62 -22.56 -13.96
C SER A 215 10.77 -22.26 -12.46
N VAL A 216 9.65 -22.26 -11.74
CA VAL A 216 9.64 -22.09 -10.27
C VAL A 216 10.55 -23.12 -9.59
N GLU A 217 10.52 -24.36 -10.08
CA GLU A 217 11.37 -25.46 -9.60
C GLU A 217 12.86 -25.18 -9.79
N GLU A 218 13.26 -24.67 -10.95
CA GLU A 218 14.66 -24.32 -11.23
C GLU A 218 15.12 -23.15 -10.32
N PHE A 219 14.27 -22.14 -10.16
CA PHE A 219 14.54 -21.03 -9.25
C PHE A 219 14.73 -21.51 -7.80
N LEU A 220 13.83 -22.36 -7.31
CA LEU A 220 13.88 -22.94 -5.97
C LEU A 220 15.10 -23.84 -5.79
N LYS A 221 15.48 -24.62 -6.79
CA LYS A 221 16.69 -25.44 -6.76
C LYS A 221 17.94 -24.57 -6.61
N LYS A 222 18.04 -23.50 -7.42
CA LYS A 222 19.17 -22.56 -7.40
C LYS A 222 19.25 -21.75 -6.11
N ASN A 223 18.12 -21.40 -5.51
CA ASN A 223 18.04 -20.57 -4.30
C ASN A 223 17.54 -21.37 -3.08
N SER A 224 17.80 -22.68 -3.06
CA SER A 224 17.22 -23.60 -2.08
C SER A 224 17.61 -23.26 -0.64
N ASP A 225 18.87 -22.92 -0.40
CA ASP A 225 19.35 -22.53 0.92
C ASP A 225 18.67 -21.26 1.43
N LEU A 226 18.53 -20.24 0.57
CA LEU A 226 17.89 -18.99 0.91
C LEU A 226 16.40 -19.20 1.22
N TYR A 227 15.71 -19.99 0.38
CA TYR A 227 14.31 -20.32 0.57
C TYR A 227 14.06 -21.10 1.86
N LYS A 228 14.83 -22.16 2.13
CA LYS A 228 14.73 -22.94 3.37
C LYS A 228 15.03 -22.11 4.61
N THR A 229 16.05 -21.24 4.53
CA THR A 229 16.39 -20.32 5.63
C THR A 229 15.24 -19.36 5.91
N TRP A 230 14.69 -18.73 4.89
CA TRP A 230 13.51 -17.87 5.04
C TRP A 230 12.31 -18.63 5.61
N GLN A 231 12.04 -19.84 5.11
CA GLN A 231 10.91 -20.65 5.55
C GLN A 231 11.02 -21.00 7.05
N SER A 232 12.21 -21.40 7.50
CA SER A 232 12.48 -21.65 8.92
C SER A 232 12.27 -20.39 9.76
N HIS A 233 12.89 -19.27 9.38
CA HIS A 233 12.73 -17.99 10.10
C HIS A 233 11.28 -17.49 10.12
N HIS A 234 10.55 -17.69 9.03
CA HIS A 234 9.14 -17.34 8.93
C HIS A 234 8.31 -18.18 9.91
N HIS A 235 8.55 -19.49 9.98
CA HIS A 235 7.86 -20.36 10.93
C HIS A 235 8.14 -19.93 12.39
N ASP A 236 9.40 -19.68 12.73
CA ASP A 236 9.80 -19.21 14.06
C ASP A 236 9.19 -17.85 14.40
N MET A 237 9.12 -16.95 13.42
CA MET A 237 8.48 -15.64 13.57
C MET A 237 6.98 -15.77 13.82
N VAL A 238 6.28 -16.62 13.07
CA VAL A 238 4.85 -16.86 13.27
C VAL A 238 4.58 -17.43 14.66
N PHE A 239 5.36 -18.42 15.08
CA PHE A 239 5.26 -19.01 16.41
C PHE A 239 5.49 -17.98 17.52
N ALA A 240 6.55 -17.18 17.41
CA ALA A 240 6.85 -16.11 18.36
C ALA A 240 5.74 -15.03 18.39
N TYR A 241 5.18 -14.69 17.22
CA TYR A 241 4.11 -13.68 17.13
C TYR A 241 2.82 -14.12 17.81
N GLU A 242 2.42 -15.38 17.63
CA GLU A 242 1.21 -15.91 18.29
C GLU A 242 1.32 -15.85 19.83
N SER A 243 2.53 -16.04 20.39
CA SER A 243 2.75 -15.90 21.84
C SER A 243 2.52 -14.46 22.33
N ILE A 244 2.97 -13.46 21.56
CA ILE A 244 2.80 -12.03 21.88
C ILE A 244 1.33 -11.63 21.76
N LYS A 245 0.66 -12.15 20.74
CA LYS A 245 -0.73 -11.85 20.45
C LYS A 245 -1.69 -12.33 21.54
N CYS A 246 -1.34 -13.45 22.18
CA CYS A 246 -2.11 -14.00 23.29
C CYS A 246 -1.79 -13.34 24.64
N ASP A 247 -0.73 -12.52 24.75
CA ASP A 247 -0.32 -11.90 26.01
C ASP A 247 -1.26 -10.73 26.39
N PRO A 248 -1.97 -10.79 27.54
CA PRO A 248 -2.85 -9.72 27.99
C PRO A 248 -2.12 -8.39 28.24
N ASN A 249 -0.82 -8.42 28.52
CA ASN A 249 -0.01 -7.23 28.78
C ASN A 249 0.33 -6.42 27.52
N MET A 250 0.18 -7.03 26.33
CA MET A 250 0.40 -6.36 25.04
C MET A 250 -0.76 -5.42 24.64
N GLY A 251 -1.80 -5.36 25.46
CA GLY A 251 -2.93 -4.44 25.31
C GLY A 251 -3.94 -4.87 24.24
N GLN A 252 -4.91 -4.00 23.95
CA GLN A 252 -5.95 -4.27 22.94
C GLN A 252 -5.41 -4.35 21.51
N LEU A 253 -4.17 -3.92 21.27
CA LEU A 253 -3.55 -3.84 19.94
C LEU A 253 -3.40 -5.22 19.28
N PHE A 254 -3.25 -6.29 20.06
CA PHE A 254 -3.00 -7.63 19.54
C PHE A 254 -4.10 -8.65 19.87
N ARG A 255 -5.31 -8.24 20.26
CA ARG A 255 -6.35 -9.22 20.63
C ARG A 255 -6.69 -10.19 19.48
N PRO A 256 -6.99 -11.47 19.79
CA PRO A 256 -7.21 -12.52 18.80
C PRO A 256 -8.59 -12.39 18.16
N VAL A 257 -8.79 -11.40 17.31
CA VAL A 257 -10.04 -11.27 16.53
C VAL A 257 -9.87 -11.89 15.14
N ARG A 258 -8.63 -12.06 14.65
CA ARG A 258 -8.36 -12.64 13.32
C ARG A 258 -7.15 -13.57 13.39
N PRO A 259 -7.12 -14.66 12.61
CA PRO A 259 -5.91 -15.46 12.44
C PRO A 259 -4.76 -14.58 11.94
N ALA A 260 -3.53 -14.93 12.32
CA ALA A 260 -2.33 -14.26 11.83
C ALA A 260 -2.36 -14.16 10.30
N ARG A 261 -2.18 -12.94 9.75
CA ARG A 261 -2.11 -12.75 8.29
C ARG A 261 -0.76 -13.13 7.69
N TRP A 262 0.10 -13.71 8.53
CA TRP A 262 1.36 -14.30 8.13
C TRP A 262 1.17 -15.63 7.37
N GLN A 263 -0.02 -16.23 7.42
CA GLN A 263 -0.32 -17.48 6.72
C GLN A 263 -0.17 -17.32 5.21
N LEU A 264 0.71 -18.14 4.63
CA LEU A 264 0.98 -18.21 3.20
C LEU A 264 -0.05 -19.15 2.56
N ASP A 265 -1.34 -18.79 2.58
CA ASP A 265 -2.43 -19.72 2.24
C ASP A 265 -2.38 -20.25 0.79
N HIS A 266 -1.58 -19.66 -0.10
CA HIS A 266 -1.71 -19.88 -1.55
C HIS A 266 -0.41 -19.88 -2.33
N ILE A 267 0.74 -20.14 -1.69
CA ILE A 267 2.00 -20.24 -2.43
C ILE A 267 2.37 -21.72 -2.60
N PRO A 268 1.99 -22.35 -3.72
CA PRO A 268 2.51 -23.66 -4.11
C PRO A 268 3.96 -23.45 -4.55
N LEU A 269 4.86 -23.33 -3.57
CA LEU A 269 6.31 -23.50 -3.77
C LEU A 269 6.74 -24.92 -3.36
N SER A 270 5.76 -25.82 -3.17
CA SER A 270 5.92 -27.25 -2.92
C SER A 270 5.37 -28.05 -4.08
#